data_AF-A0A6I7P5V1-F1
#
_entry.id   AF-A0A6I7P5V1-F1
#
_cell.length_a   1.000
_cell.length_b   1.000
_cell.length_c   1.000
_cell.angle_alpha   90.00
_cell.angle_beta   90.00
_cell.angle_gamma   90.00
#
_symmetry.space_group_name_H-M   'P 1'
#
loop_
_entity.id
_entity.type
_entity.pdbx_description
1 polymer ?
#
loop_
_entity_poly.entity_id
_entity_poly.type
_entity_poly.pdbx_seq_one_letter_code
_entity_poly.pdbx_strand_id
1 'polypeptide(L)'
;MVEDRRREQRYVVDGLNVMLDGRPCAVLDVSSTHLRLVRTTTRPEVHLRFQSDPELPHVDFQCTGRLARSGACDAVYAYAAPSRNWPSMLARFDSFRNVHIADLED
;
A
#
# COMPACT_ATOMS: atom_id res chain seq x y z
N MET A 1 19.13 4.60 25.26
CA MET A 1 17.84 5.17 24.80
C MET A 1 17.50 4.49 23.50
N VAL A 2 16.51 3.60 23.51
CA VAL A 2 15.96 3.05 22.26
C VAL A 2 15.12 4.18 21.68
N GLU A 3 15.58 4.80 20.59
CA GLU A 3 14.75 5.74 19.83
C GLU A 3 13.48 4.99 19.42
N ASP A 4 12.35 5.41 19.99
CA ASP A 4 11.03 4.94 19.61
C ASP A 4 10.78 5.45 18.19
N ARG A 5 11.28 4.71 17.19
CA ARG A 5 11.00 4.96 15.78
C ARG A 5 9.49 4.96 15.67
N ARG A 6 8.87 6.14 15.53
CA ARG A 6 7.43 6.29 15.29
C ARG A 6 7.05 5.26 14.22
N ARG A 7 6.30 4.24 14.62
CA ARG A 7 5.84 3.19 13.71
C ARG A 7 4.99 3.90 12.66
N GLU A 8 5.46 3.89 11.43
CA GLU A 8 4.75 4.46 10.30
C GLU A 8 3.35 3.83 10.22
N GLN A 9 2.31 4.65 10.02
CA GLN A 9 0.95 4.14 9.89
C GLN A 9 0.83 3.29 8.62
N ARG A 10 0.22 2.11 8.76
CA ARG A 10 -0.02 1.17 7.67
C ARG A 10 -1.53 1.05 7.47
N TYR A 11 -1.93 0.99 6.22
CA TYR A 11 -3.32 0.95 5.78
C TYR A 11 -3.55 -0.37 5.06
N VAL A 12 -4.65 -1.04 5.38
CA VAL A 12 -5.22 -2.05 4.50
C VAL A 12 -6.12 -1.29 3.55
N VAL A 13 -5.86 -1.38 2.25
CA VAL A 13 -6.51 -0.51 1.26
C VAL A 13 -7.57 -1.27 0.49
N ASP A 14 -8.76 -0.68 0.39
CA ASP A 14 -9.83 -1.12 -0.50
C ASP A 14 -10.03 -0.09 -1.61
N GLY A 15 -10.25 -0.58 -2.84
CA GLY A 15 -10.35 0.24 -4.05
C GLY A 15 -9.06 0.94 -4.51
N LEU A 16 -7.89 0.52 -4.00
CA LEU A 16 -6.57 0.90 -4.51
C LEU A 16 -5.88 -0.32 -5.14
N ASN A 17 -5.90 -0.38 -6.46
CA ASN A 17 -5.20 -1.38 -7.24
C ASN A 17 -3.70 -1.09 -7.27
N VAL A 18 -2.90 -2.13 -7.02
CA VAL A 18 -1.45 -2.04 -7.14
C VAL A 18 -0.94 -3.02 -8.17
N MET A 19 -0.11 -2.53 -9.07
CA MET A 19 0.57 -3.34 -10.06
C MET A 19 2.07 -3.33 -9.82
N LEU A 20 2.68 -4.51 -9.98
CA LEU A 20 4.11 -4.75 -9.90
C LEU A 20 4.60 -5.19 -11.28
N ASP A 21 5.49 -4.41 -11.89
CA ASP A 21 5.99 -4.61 -13.26
C ASP A 21 4.84 -4.83 -14.27
N GLY A 22 3.74 -4.08 -14.11
CA GLY A 22 2.55 -4.15 -14.97
C GLY A 22 1.59 -5.31 -14.68
N ARG A 23 1.82 -6.09 -13.60
CA ARG A 23 0.95 -7.19 -13.21
C ARG A 23 0.22 -6.86 -11.90
N PRO A 24 -1.10 -7.10 -11.78
CA PRO A 24 -1.82 -6.94 -10.52
C PRO A 24 -1.18 -7.76 -9.40
N CYS A 25 -1.12 -7.21 -8.18
CA CYS A 25 -0.64 -7.91 -7.00
C CYS A 25 -1.59 -7.78 -5.82
N ALA A 26 -1.65 -8.82 -4.99
CA ALA A 26 -2.44 -8.81 -3.77
C ALA A 26 -1.68 -8.03 -2.68
N VAL A 27 -2.19 -6.87 -2.31
CA VAL A 27 -1.62 -6.01 -1.27
C VAL A 27 -2.13 -6.47 0.09
N LEU A 28 -1.21 -6.63 1.04
CA LEU A 28 -1.55 -6.91 2.44
C LEU A 28 -1.71 -5.62 3.22
N ASP A 29 -0.78 -4.68 3.02
CA ASP A 29 -0.84 -3.35 3.60
C ASP A 29 0.07 -2.37 2.84
N VAL A 30 -0.17 -1.08 3.01
CA VAL A 30 0.65 0.00 2.45
C VAL A 30 0.83 1.11 3.48
N SER A 31 2.04 1.65 3.59
CA SER A 31 2.36 2.85 4.37
C SER A 31 2.79 3.97 3.42
N SER A 32 3.24 5.12 3.94
CA SER A 32 3.70 6.20 3.06
C SER A 32 4.98 5.88 2.28
N THR A 33 5.77 4.92 2.75
CA THR A 33 7.07 4.57 2.17
C THR A 33 7.29 3.08 1.94
N HIS A 34 6.35 2.22 2.35
CA HIS A 34 6.47 0.76 2.19
C HIS A 34 5.18 0.14 1.66
N LEU A 35 5.33 -0.87 0.82
CA LEU A 35 4.26 -1.69 0.30
C LEU A 35 4.53 -3.13 0.71
N ARG A 36 3.56 -3.78 1.36
CA ARG A 36 3.61 -5.21 1.67
C ARG A 36 2.59 -5.95 0.81
N LEU A 37 3.05 -6.99 0.14
CA LEU A 37 2.25 -7.77 -0.79
C LEU A 37 2.46 -9.27 -0.57
N VAL A 38 1.51 -10.07 -1.04
CA VAL A 38 1.68 -11.53 -1.17
C VAL A 38 2.81 -11.79 -2.16
N ARG A 39 3.82 -12.56 -1.74
CA ARG A 39 5.07 -12.72 -2.48
C ARG A 39 4.85 -13.36 -3.85
N THR A 40 4.90 -12.55 -4.89
CA THR A 40 4.88 -13.00 -6.30
C THR A 40 6.26 -12.96 -6.95
N THR A 41 7.20 -12.21 -6.36
CA THR A 41 8.58 -12.05 -6.84
C THR A 41 9.51 -11.60 -5.71
N THR A 42 10.81 -11.74 -5.92
CA THR A 42 11.88 -11.27 -5.02
C THR A 42 12.92 -10.45 -5.77
N ARG A 43 12.52 -9.79 -6.86
CA ARG A 43 13.39 -8.87 -7.60
C ARG A 43 13.82 -7.73 -6.68
N PRO A 44 15.11 -7.32 -6.74
CA PRO A 44 15.63 -6.26 -5.88
C PRO A 44 14.99 -4.90 -6.16
N GLU A 45 14.53 -4.68 -7.39
CA GLU A 45 13.86 -3.46 -7.83
C GLU A 45 12.70 -3.82 -8.76
N VAL A 46 11.59 -3.08 -8.64
CA VAL A 46 10.35 -3.28 -9.41
C VAL A 46 9.69 -1.92 -9.71
N HIS A 47 8.85 -1.87 -10.75
CA HIS A 47 7.98 -0.73 -10.99
C HIS A 47 6.65 -0.95 -10.27
N LEU A 48 6.28 0.01 -9.42
CA LEU A 48 5.00 0.04 -8.73
C LEU A 48 4.09 1.04 -9.43
N ARG A 49 2.83 0.64 -9.65
CA ARG A 49 1.77 1.57 -10.06
C ARG A 49 0.60 1.44 -9.11
N PHE A 50 0.13 2.55 -8.58
CA PHE A 50 -1.03 2.66 -7.70
C PHE A 50 -2.16 3.30 -8.50
N GLN A 51 -3.31 2.64 -8.59
CA GLN A 51 -4.48 3.13 -9.31
C GLN A 51 -5.73 3.00 -8.45
N SER A 52 -6.52 4.06 -8.32
CA SER A 52 -7.83 3.95 -7.68
C SER A 52 -8.84 3.26 -8.61
N ASP A 53 -9.86 2.66 -8.03
CA ASP A 53 -11.05 2.27 -8.79
C ASP A 53 -11.74 3.50 -9.42
N PRO A 54 -12.48 3.31 -10.53
CA PRO A 54 -13.13 4.42 -11.25
C PRO A 54 -14.15 5.21 -10.41
N GLU A 55 -14.75 4.57 -9.41
CA GLU A 55 -15.77 5.16 -8.52
C GLU A 55 -15.16 5.97 -7.37
N LEU A 56 -13.83 5.92 -7.21
CA LEU A 56 -13.10 6.58 -6.13
C LEU A 56 -12.30 7.78 -6.65
N PRO A 57 -11.83 8.68 -5.76
CA PRO A 57 -10.99 9.80 -6.16
C PRO A 57 -9.78 9.33 -6.96
N HIS A 58 -9.58 9.94 -8.13
CA HIS A 58 -8.57 9.51 -9.08
C HIS A 58 -7.16 9.53 -8.47
N VAL A 59 -6.57 8.33 -8.38
CA VAL A 59 -5.16 8.09 -8.07
C VAL A 59 -4.57 7.34 -9.24
N ASP A 60 -3.48 7.84 -9.80
CA ASP A 60 -2.63 7.10 -10.73
C ASP A 60 -1.18 7.56 -10.55
N PHE A 61 -0.42 6.78 -9.79
CA PHE A 61 0.99 7.08 -9.49
C PHE A 61 1.89 5.92 -9.88
N GLN A 62 3.06 6.25 -10.40
CA GLN A 62 4.11 5.30 -10.70
C GLN A 62 5.38 5.65 -9.92
N CYS A 63 6.02 4.65 -9.34
CA CYS A 63 7.30 4.82 -8.67
C CYS A 63 8.13 3.53 -8.73
N THR A 64 9.40 3.64 -8.35
CA THR A 64 10.29 2.50 -8.21
C THR A 64 10.23 1.98 -6.78
N GLY A 65 9.96 0.68 -6.64
CA GLY A 65 10.03 -0.04 -5.38
C GLY A 65 11.34 -0.84 -5.26
N ARG A 66 11.97 -0.80 -4.10
CA ARG A 66 13.17 -1.60 -3.77
C ARG A 66 12.86 -2.63 -2.70
N LEU A 67 13.31 -3.87 -2.89
CA LEU A 67 13.05 -4.95 -1.95
C LEU A 67 13.72 -4.66 -0.60
N ALA A 68 12.92 -4.41 0.42
CA ALA A 68 13.38 -4.15 1.78
C ALA A 68 13.39 -5.44 2.62
N ARG A 69 12.43 -6.33 2.39
CA ARG A 69 12.33 -7.63 3.09
C ARG A 69 11.63 -8.65 2.21
N SER A 70 12.07 -9.90 2.29
CA SER A 70 11.35 -11.05 1.73
C SER A 70 11.10 -12.07 2.85
N GLY A 71 9.84 -12.42 3.05
CA GLY A 71 9.39 -13.50 3.91
C GLY A 71 8.97 -14.73 3.10
N ALA A 72 8.44 -15.75 3.77
CA ALA A 72 8.00 -16.99 3.12
C ALA A 72 6.75 -16.79 2.23
N CYS A 73 5.84 -15.90 2.62
CA CYS A 73 4.58 -15.65 1.90
C CYS A 73 4.40 -14.19 1.50
N ASP A 74 5.28 -13.29 1.92
CA ASP A 74 5.18 -11.85 1.70
C ASP A 74 6.50 -11.23 1.24
N ALA A 75 6.39 -10.10 0.56
CA ALA A 75 7.51 -9.22 0.25
C ALA A 75 7.17 -7.79 0.64
N VAL A 76 8.17 -7.05 1.10
CA VAL A 76 8.06 -5.63 1.43
C VAL A 76 8.97 -4.85 0.48
N TYR A 77 8.37 -3.93 -0.25
CA TYR A 77 9.07 -2.98 -1.12
C TYR A 77 9.04 -1.59 -0.48
N ALA A 78 10.21 -1.00 -0.27
CA ALA A 78 10.36 0.41 0.08
C ALA A 78 10.26 1.27 -1.18
N TYR A 79 9.63 2.42 -1.09
CA TYR A 79 9.46 3.35 -2.21
C TYR A 79 9.44 4.80 -1.70
N ALA A 80 9.70 5.74 -2.61
CA ALA A 80 9.54 7.16 -2.32
C ALA A 80 8.07 7.57 -2.50
N ALA A 81 7.49 8.21 -1.48
CA ALA A 81 6.12 8.69 -1.56
C ALA A 81 5.93 9.55 -2.82
N PRO A 82 4.92 9.25 -3.67
CA PRO A 82 4.73 9.95 -4.94
C PRO A 82 4.35 11.43 -4.76
N SER A 83 3.81 11.79 -3.61
CA SER A 83 3.39 13.15 -3.29
C SER A 83 3.42 13.40 -1.78
N ARG A 84 3.43 14.68 -1.39
CA ARG A 84 3.36 15.07 0.03
C ARG A 84 2.04 14.69 0.71
N ASN A 85 0.94 14.62 -0.06
CA ASN A 85 -0.38 14.26 0.43
C ASN A 85 -0.66 12.75 0.36
N TRP A 86 0.32 11.95 -0.08
CA TRP A 86 0.18 10.49 -0.18
C TRP A 86 -0.32 9.81 1.11
N PRO A 87 0.19 10.13 2.31
CA PRO A 87 -0.33 9.55 3.54
C PRO A 87 -1.83 9.83 3.74
N SER A 88 -2.27 11.05 3.43
CA SER A 88 -3.67 11.46 3.55
C SER A 88 -4.56 10.80 2.48
N MET A 89 -4.02 10.52 1.30
CA MET A 89 -4.72 9.77 0.26
C MET A 89 -4.91 8.31 0.68
N LEU A 90 -3.86 7.64 1.15
CA LEU A 90 -3.94 6.27 1.65
C LEU A 90 -4.99 6.12 2.77
N ALA A 91 -5.06 7.10 3.67
CA ALA A 91 -6.05 7.11 4.75
C ALA A 91 -7.52 7.14 4.28
N ARG A 92 -7.79 7.50 3.02
CA ARG A 92 -9.14 7.46 2.42
C ARG A 92 -9.51 6.07 1.88
N PHE A 93 -8.50 5.28 1.51
CA PHE A 93 -8.67 3.91 1.06
C PHE A 93 -8.62 2.91 2.23
N ASP A 94 -8.40 3.38 3.46
CA ASP A 94 -8.26 2.53 4.64
C ASP A 94 -9.55 1.73 4.93
N SER A 95 -9.52 0.43 4.66
CA SER A 95 -10.66 -0.47 4.79
C SER A 95 -11.24 -0.46 6.21
N PHE A 96 -10.41 -0.31 7.25
CA PHE A 96 -10.88 -0.29 8.64
C PHE A 96 -11.61 0.99 9.03
N ARG A 97 -11.35 2.10 8.35
CA ARG A 97 -12.10 3.35 8.53
C ARG A 97 -13.40 3.37 7.72
N ASN A 98 -13.43 2.61 6.62
CA ASN A 98 -14.59 2.50 5.75
C ASN A 98 -15.55 1.37 6.16
N VAL A 99 -15.23 0.57 7.20
CA VAL A 99 -16.24 -0.20 7.94
C VAL A 99 -17.11 0.79 8.70
N HIS A 100 -18.08 1.37 8.00
CA HIS A 100 -19.20 2.00 8.66
C HIS A 100 -19.91 0.93 9.50
N ILE A 101 -20.27 1.33 10.72
CA ILE A 101 -21.11 0.64 11.71
C ILE A 101 -22.55 0.40 11.15
N ALA A 102 -22.73 0.33 9.83
CA ALA A 102 -24.00 0.06 9.17
C ALA A 102 -24.32 -1.45 9.11
N ASP A 103 -23.32 -2.32 9.26
CA ASP A 103 -23.50 -3.78 9.26
C ASP A 103 -23.56 -4.41 10.66
N LEU A 104 -23.67 -3.59 11.72
CA LEU A 104 -23.79 -4.07 13.11
C LEU A 104 -25.16 -3.77 13.74
N GLU A 105 -26.12 -3.28 12.95
CA GLU A 105 -27.53 -3.17 13.32
C GLU A 105 -28.35 -4.19 12.52
N ASP A 106 -28.21 -5.46 12.85
CA ASP A 106 -29.20 -6.52 12.59
C ASP A 106 -29.43 -7.33 13.89
#